data_AF-A0A800K793-F1
#
_entry.id   AF-A0A800K793-F1
#
_cell.length_a   1.000
_cell.length_b   1.000
_cell.length_c   1.000
_cell.angle_alpha   90.00
_cell.angle_beta   90.00
_cell.angle_gamma   90.00
#
_symmetry.space_group_name_H-M   'P 1'
#
loop_
_entity.id
_entity.type
_entity.pdbx_description
1 polymer ?
#
loop_
_entity_poly.entity_id
_entity_poly.type
_entity_poly.pdbx_seq_one_letter_code
_entity_poly.pdbx_strand_id
1 'polypeptide(L)'
;MRLVPRCSVRFLTLSVLLLVVGLVASCRPSSNSTLFQDIRVIDGTGAASYLGSVRVVDSRIVEVGELTPRTGETFVNGGGAVLAPGFIDTHSHHARGLLGEMRSARAVVSQGVTTVVVGQDGGSQYPLADLFTQVEATPPAVNVASYTGHATLRRMAMGDDLQREATTLEVDSMAVLLRMDMEQGSFGLSTGLEYAAGFNSTTDEVISLARVAADYDGRYISHIRSEDRTFWDAIDEILLIGSEAGLPVQVSHMKLAMTSLWGRSDELLQKLDAARARGVEVTADVYPYTYWQSTMRVLVPDGNFTREEVAFALREVALPDGIIFGRFTPEPSYVGLTLEEIARARGEDAVTTYLALLDMAYGPDAPDDVRESIIARSMTEEDIALLYRWGHTNVSSDGELAGPHPRGYGSFTRVLRTQVRERATLSLEEAVYRMTGLAAEHMGLVDRGVIREGAWADLVLFDPETVTDHADFESPQVASTGIRGVWVNGVQVWDRDAVVPSAYPGRALRRGG
;
A
#
# COMPACT_ATOMS: atom_id res chain seq x y z
N MET A 1 20.11 -35.81 100.71
CA MET A 1 20.87 -34.66 100.15
C MET A 1 19.89 -33.66 99.55
N ARG A 2 19.91 -32.43 100.07
CA ARG A 2 19.76 -31.10 99.42
C ARG A 2 19.24 -31.10 97.96
N LEU A 3 18.07 -30.51 97.64
CA LEU A 3 17.66 -29.09 97.55
C LEU A 3 17.73 -28.53 96.11
N VAL A 4 16.65 -27.81 95.74
CA VAL A 4 16.53 -26.62 94.85
C VAL A 4 15.61 -26.77 93.61
N PRO A 5 14.75 -25.78 93.31
CA PRO A 5 13.45 -25.96 92.66
C PRO A 5 13.37 -25.43 91.20
N ARG A 6 12.22 -25.73 90.57
CA ARG A 6 11.80 -25.25 89.24
C ARG A 6 11.57 -23.73 89.25
N CYS A 7 12.17 -23.04 88.29
CA CYS A 7 11.95 -21.62 88.03
C CYS A 7 11.46 -21.41 86.59
N SER A 8 10.35 -20.69 86.47
CA SER A 8 9.65 -20.25 85.26
C SER A 8 10.31 -19.01 84.65
N VAL A 9 10.43 -18.95 83.31
CA VAL A 9 10.71 -17.69 82.60
C VAL A 9 9.72 -17.54 81.44
N ARG A 10 8.88 -16.51 81.54
CA ARG A 10 8.04 -15.97 80.46
C ARG A 10 8.93 -15.12 79.55
N PHE A 11 8.94 -15.39 78.24
CA PHE A 11 9.48 -14.47 77.26
C PHE A 11 8.34 -13.64 76.64
N LEU A 12 8.40 -12.34 76.90
CA LEU A 12 7.58 -11.30 76.32
C LEU A 12 8.21 -10.92 74.97
N THR A 13 7.57 -11.25 73.84
CA THR A 13 8.02 -10.79 72.52
C THR A 13 7.44 -9.40 72.26
N LEU A 14 8.31 -8.39 72.27
CA LEU A 14 8.00 -7.00 71.94
C LEU A 14 8.08 -6.83 70.42
N SER A 15 6.94 -6.67 69.74
CA SER A 15 6.88 -6.37 68.31
C SER A 15 7.24 -4.91 68.05
N VAL A 16 8.40 -4.66 67.45
CA VAL A 16 8.78 -3.35 66.91
C VAL A 16 8.24 -3.25 65.48
N LEU A 17 7.23 -2.41 65.28
CA LEU A 17 6.67 -2.06 63.97
C LEU A 17 7.51 -0.91 63.38
N LEU A 18 8.38 -1.19 62.42
CA LEU A 18 9.09 -0.16 61.65
C LEU A 18 8.18 0.32 60.51
N LEU A 19 7.63 1.53 60.64
CA LEU A 19 6.86 2.19 59.59
C LEU A 19 7.83 2.87 58.60
N VAL A 20 8.19 2.18 57.52
CA VAL A 20 8.89 2.79 56.39
C VAL A 20 7.85 3.42 55.46
N VAL A 21 7.63 4.73 55.58
CA VAL A 21 6.89 5.51 54.59
C VAL A 21 7.83 5.75 53.41
N GLY A 22 7.78 4.86 52.42
CA GLY A 22 8.40 5.09 51.12
C GLY A 22 7.56 6.09 50.33
N LEU A 23 8.05 7.32 50.18
CA LEU A 23 7.61 8.20 49.09
C LEU A 23 8.06 7.55 47.78
N VAL A 24 7.20 6.73 47.18
CA VAL A 24 7.33 6.37 45.77
C VAL A 24 6.75 7.55 45.00
N ALA A 25 7.60 8.53 44.68
CA ALA A 25 7.32 9.47 43.61
C ALA A 25 7.15 8.63 42.33
N SER A 26 5.90 8.38 41.94
CA SER A 26 5.59 7.86 40.61
C SER A 26 6.04 8.91 39.61
N CYS A 27 7.27 8.80 39.10
CA CYS A 27 7.63 9.36 37.81
C CYS A 27 6.76 8.65 36.76
N ARG A 28 5.52 9.10 36.58
CA ARG A 28 4.85 8.87 35.30
C ARG A 28 5.70 9.64 34.29
N PRO A 29 6.18 9.01 33.20
CA PRO A 29 6.76 9.78 32.11
C PRO A 29 5.72 10.85 31.73
N SER A 30 6.13 12.11 31.64
CA SER A 30 5.22 13.15 31.16
C SER A 30 4.81 12.76 29.74
N SER A 31 3.51 12.55 29.54
CA SER A 31 2.95 12.28 28.21
C SER A 31 3.41 13.37 27.24
N ASN A 32 3.89 12.98 26.06
CA ASN A 32 4.34 13.96 25.07
C ASN A 32 3.11 14.59 24.42
N SER A 33 2.84 15.84 24.75
CA SER A 33 1.75 16.62 24.17
C SER A 33 2.29 17.47 23.03
N THR A 34 1.67 17.41 21.87
CA THR A 34 1.95 18.26 20.71
C THR A 34 0.68 18.97 20.27
N LEU A 35 0.74 20.30 20.15
CA LEU A 35 -0.35 21.13 19.65
C LEU A 35 0.01 21.69 18.28
N PHE A 36 -0.85 21.38 17.29
CA PHE A 36 -0.83 21.95 15.96
C PHE A 36 -1.78 23.13 15.93
N GLN A 37 -1.29 24.33 15.57
CA GLN A 37 -2.12 25.55 15.45
C GLN A 37 -1.80 26.33 14.17
N ASP A 38 -2.63 27.33 13.88
CA ASP A 38 -2.54 28.11 12.63
C ASP A 38 -2.59 27.18 11.41
N ILE A 39 -3.57 26.29 11.43
CA ILE A 39 -3.80 25.25 10.42
C ILE A 39 -5.21 25.35 9.86
N ARG A 40 -5.35 24.91 8.62
CA ARG A 40 -6.62 24.49 8.04
C ARG A 40 -6.72 22.98 8.17
N VAL A 41 -7.73 22.51 8.88
CA VAL A 41 -7.98 21.08 9.08
C VAL A 41 -8.82 20.55 7.92
N ILE A 42 -8.34 19.49 7.27
CA ILE A 42 -9.15 18.61 6.41
C ILE A 42 -9.17 17.26 7.11
N ASP A 43 -10.31 16.90 7.70
CA ASP A 43 -10.38 15.81 8.66
C ASP A 43 -10.41 14.40 8.05
N GLY A 44 -10.41 14.29 6.72
CA GLY A 44 -10.46 13.01 6.00
C GLY A 44 -11.86 12.41 5.92
N THR A 45 -12.93 13.14 6.23
CA THR A 45 -14.32 12.65 6.12
C THR A 45 -15.02 13.05 4.82
N GLY A 46 -14.35 13.83 3.98
CA GLY A 46 -14.96 14.49 2.80
C GLY A 46 -15.71 15.79 3.14
N ALA A 47 -15.80 16.16 4.42
CA ALA A 47 -16.37 17.43 4.85
C ALA A 47 -15.51 18.64 4.46
N ALA A 48 -16.14 19.83 4.44
CA ALA A 48 -15.46 21.09 4.17
C ALA A 48 -14.37 21.39 5.20
N SER A 49 -13.26 21.95 4.74
CA SER A 49 -12.16 22.36 5.60
C SER A 49 -12.53 23.49 6.56
N TYR A 50 -11.87 23.55 7.72
CA TYR A 50 -12.08 24.60 8.73
C TYR A 50 -10.77 25.03 9.38
N LEU A 51 -10.71 26.26 9.90
CA LEU A 51 -9.59 26.73 10.69
C LEU A 51 -9.69 26.17 12.11
N GLY A 52 -8.57 25.70 12.67
CA GLY A 52 -8.59 25.11 14.00
C GLY A 52 -7.22 24.75 14.53
N SER A 53 -7.22 23.85 15.50
CA SER A 53 -6.05 23.29 16.15
C SER A 53 -6.32 21.83 16.48
N VAL A 54 -5.26 21.04 16.51
CA VAL A 54 -5.31 19.61 16.86
C VAL A 54 -4.29 19.37 17.95
N ARG A 55 -4.70 18.71 19.03
CA ARG A 55 -3.78 18.24 20.07
C ARG A 55 -3.60 16.74 19.98
N VAL A 56 -2.34 16.34 19.95
CA VAL A 56 -1.90 14.95 20.05
C VAL A 56 -1.28 14.75 21.41
N VAL A 57 -1.66 13.68 22.09
CA VAL A 57 -0.97 13.20 23.29
C VAL A 57 -0.51 11.77 23.02
N ASP A 58 0.80 11.59 23.12
CA ASP A 58 1.50 10.36 22.77
C ASP A 58 1.19 9.92 21.33
N SER A 59 0.28 8.97 21.12
CA SER A 59 -0.05 8.40 19.80
C SER A 59 -1.47 8.67 19.33
N ARG A 60 -2.24 9.46 20.08
CA ARG A 60 -3.66 9.71 19.83
C ARG A 60 -3.97 11.18 19.72
N ILE A 61 -4.92 11.50 18.84
CA ILE A 61 -5.58 12.80 18.79
C ILE A 61 -6.52 12.87 19.99
N VAL A 62 -6.37 13.88 20.84
CA VAL A 62 -7.16 14.02 22.07
C VAL A 62 -8.14 15.17 22.06
N GLU A 63 -7.87 16.23 21.31
CA GLU A 63 -8.74 17.41 21.19
C GLU A 63 -8.61 18.00 19.78
N VAL A 64 -9.72 18.47 19.22
CA VAL A 64 -9.80 19.16 17.92
C VAL A 64 -10.69 20.40 18.07
N GLY A 65 -10.28 21.52 17.48
CA GLY A 65 -11.06 22.77 17.49
C GLY A 65 -10.20 23.98 17.88
N GLU A 66 -10.78 24.95 18.59
CA GLU A 66 -10.04 26.10 19.10
C GLU A 66 -9.36 25.75 20.43
N LEU A 67 -8.03 25.65 20.42
CA LEU A 67 -7.25 25.20 21.58
C LEU A 67 -6.24 26.27 22.01
N THR A 68 -5.88 26.27 23.30
CA THR A 68 -4.78 27.09 23.83
C THR A 68 -3.59 26.22 24.20
N PRO A 69 -2.33 26.67 23.99
CA PRO A 69 -1.14 25.93 24.40
C PRO A 69 -1.12 25.58 25.88
N ARG A 70 -0.69 24.36 26.21
CA ARG A 70 -0.43 23.93 27.59
C ARG A 70 1.04 24.17 27.96
N THR A 71 1.32 24.35 29.25
CA THR A 71 2.71 24.46 29.72
C THR A 71 3.48 23.17 29.44
N GLY A 72 4.63 23.27 28.77
CA GLY A 72 5.49 22.12 28.44
C GLY A 72 5.04 21.31 27.22
N GLU A 73 4.00 21.75 26.51
CA GLU A 73 3.54 21.15 25.25
C GLU A 73 4.42 21.57 24.07
N THR A 74 4.76 20.61 23.20
CA THR A 74 5.43 20.89 21.92
C THR A 74 4.45 21.63 21.01
N PHE A 75 4.95 22.64 20.32
CA PHE A 75 4.13 23.49 19.46
C PHE A 75 4.56 23.34 18.00
N VAL A 76 3.60 23.05 17.12
CA VAL A 76 3.77 23.02 15.67
C VAL A 76 2.93 24.15 15.07
N ASN A 77 3.62 25.14 14.49
CA ASN A 77 2.97 26.22 13.77
C ASN A 77 2.73 25.81 12.30
N GLY A 78 1.47 25.72 11.90
CA GLY A 78 1.06 25.39 10.54
C GLY A 78 1.30 26.49 9.52
N GLY A 79 1.28 27.76 9.92
CA GLY A 79 1.41 28.90 9.01
C GLY A 79 0.33 28.92 7.92
N GLY A 80 -0.92 28.58 8.27
CA GLY A 80 -2.06 28.46 7.37
C GLY A 80 -2.08 27.22 6.46
N ALA A 81 -1.11 26.31 6.61
CA ALA A 81 -1.03 25.07 5.85
C ALA A 81 -2.16 24.10 6.21
N VAL A 82 -2.33 23.06 5.38
CA VAL A 82 -3.33 22.02 5.60
C VAL A 82 -2.77 20.94 6.51
N LEU A 83 -3.48 20.66 7.59
CA LEU A 83 -3.30 19.44 8.39
C LEU A 83 -4.40 18.45 8.00
N ALA A 84 -3.98 17.25 7.60
CA ALA A 84 -4.85 16.14 7.23
C ALA A 84 -4.41 14.85 7.94
N PRO A 85 -5.26 13.80 7.98
CA PRO A 85 -4.77 12.46 8.30
C PRO A 85 -3.64 12.09 7.34
N GLY A 86 -2.66 11.36 7.85
CA GLY A 86 -1.60 10.81 7.02
C GLY A 86 -2.15 9.91 5.93
N PHE A 87 -1.58 10.00 4.74
CA PHE A 87 -2.10 9.26 3.58
C PHE A 87 -1.87 7.75 3.73
N ILE A 88 -2.79 6.97 3.17
CA ILE A 88 -2.79 5.51 3.22
C ILE A 88 -2.56 4.98 1.81
N ASP A 89 -1.43 4.32 1.61
CA ASP A 89 -1.09 3.66 0.36
C ASP A 89 -1.64 2.24 0.33
N THR A 90 -2.84 2.10 -0.24
CA THR A 90 -3.62 0.85 -0.29
C THR A 90 -3.04 -0.21 -1.22
N HIS A 91 -2.14 0.17 -2.13
CA HIS A 91 -1.47 -0.74 -3.03
C HIS A 91 0.00 -0.36 -3.15
N SER A 92 0.84 -1.07 -2.37
CA SER A 92 2.23 -0.70 -2.16
C SER A 92 3.19 -1.89 -2.30
N HIS A 93 4.24 -1.71 -3.09
CA HIS A 93 5.39 -2.64 -3.18
C HIS A 93 6.60 -2.14 -2.40
N HIS A 94 6.40 -1.16 -1.51
CA HIS A 94 7.44 -0.58 -0.67
C HIS A 94 7.98 -1.52 0.42
N ALA A 95 7.53 -2.77 0.54
CA ALA A 95 8.01 -3.70 1.59
C ALA A 95 9.50 -4.03 1.47
N ARG A 96 10.04 -4.07 0.24
CA ARG A 96 11.42 -4.53 -0.02
C ARG A 96 12.44 -3.52 0.49
N GLY A 97 13.22 -3.90 1.50
CA GLY A 97 14.23 -3.04 2.15
C GLY A 97 13.66 -2.18 3.29
N LEU A 98 12.33 -2.15 3.46
CA LEU A 98 11.65 -1.32 4.46
C LEU A 98 12.02 -1.69 5.90
N LEU A 99 12.27 -2.98 6.16
CA LEU A 99 12.64 -3.49 7.49
C LEU A 99 14.16 -3.56 7.70
N GLY A 100 14.94 -3.02 6.76
CA GLY A 100 16.41 -3.05 6.78
C GLY A 100 17.02 -1.67 6.62
N GLU A 101 17.69 -1.45 5.50
CA GLU A 101 18.45 -0.24 5.19
C GLU A 101 17.57 0.98 4.85
N MET A 102 16.32 0.75 4.43
CA MET A 102 15.40 1.82 3.99
C MET A 102 14.28 2.10 4.99
N ARG A 103 14.50 1.83 6.29
CA ARG A 103 13.53 2.02 7.38
C ARG A 103 12.99 3.43 7.54
N SER A 104 13.74 4.44 7.08
CA SER A 104 13.24 5.82 7.05
C SER A 104 12.07 6.01 6.07
N ALA A 105 11.86 5.05 5.17
CA ALA A 105 10.81 5.04 4.17
C ALA A 105 10.72 6.37 3.40
N ARG A 106 11.87 6.98 3.07
CA ARG A 106 11.94 8.33 2.47
C ARG A 106 11.04 8.47 1.24
N ALA A 107 10.97 7.44 0.39
CA ALA A 107 10.09 7.38 -0.78
C ALA A 107 8.63 7.66 -0.39
N VAL A 108 8.19 7.07 0.72
CA VAL A 108 6.83 7.06 1.24
C VAL A 108 6.51 8.34 2.04
N VAL A 109 7.31 8.62 3.08
CA VAL A 109 7.02 9.75 4.00
C VAL A 109 7.21 11.12 3.33
N SER A 110 8.04 11.22 2.29
CA SER A 110 8.21 12.49 1.56
C SER A 110 6.96 12.92 0.79
N GLN A 111 5.97 12.03 0.66
CA GLN A 111 4.71 12.29 -0.04
C GLN A 111 3.52 12.47 0.90
N GLY A 112 3.73 12.36 2.22
CA GLY A 112 2.65 12.44 3.21
C GLY A 112 2.07 11.09 3.65
N VAL A 113 2.59 9.97 3.16
CA VAL A 113 2.08 8.62 3.47
C VAL A 113 2.56 8.17 4.85
N THR A 114 1.64 7.64 5.66
CA THR A 114 1.88 7.14 7.02
C THR A 114 1.62 5.64 7.16
N THR A 115 0.90 5.03 6.21
CA THR A 115 0.56 3.61 6.21
C THR A 115 0.72 3.04 4.81
N VAL A 116 1.39 1.90 4.70
CA VAL A 116 1.49 1.11 3.46
C VAL A 116 0.78 -0.23 3.64
N VAL A 117 0.03 -0.63 2.62
CA VAL A 117 -0.61 -1.94 2.52
C VAL A 117 0.14 -2.77 1.48
N VAL A 118 0.79 -3.83 1.95
CA VAL A 118 1.65 -4.70 1.13
C VAL A 118 0.99 -6.07 0.91
N GLY A 119 1.71 -7.01 0.30
CA GLY A 119 1.14 -8.32 -0.02
C GLY A 119 0.22 -8.26 -1.24
N GLN A 120 0.57 -7.43 -2.22
CA GLN A 120 -0.22 -7.11 -3.40
C GLN A 120 -0.03 -8.15 -4.51
N ASP A 121 -0.91 -8.14 -5.51
CA ASP A 121 -0.72 -8.87 -6.78
C ASP A 121 -0.49 -10.38 -6.63
N GLY A 122 -1.05 -10.98 -5.57
CA GLY A 122 -0.89 -12.39 -5.27
C GLY A 122 0.44 -12.78 -4.63
N GLY A 123 1.36 -11.84 -4.42
CA GLY A 123 2.64 -12.07 -3.76
C GLY A 123 2.67 -11.55 -2.32
N SER A 124 2.98 -12.40 -1.35
CA SER A 124 3.21 -12.00 0.04
C SER A 124 4.32 -12.80 0.69
N GLN A 125 4.87 -12.27 1.80
CA GLN A 125 5.67 -13.06 2.73
C GLN A 125 4.76 -14.05 3.47
N TYR A 126 5.22 -15.29 3.67
CA TYR A 126 4.48 -16.32 4.39
C TYR A 126 5.40 -17.09 5.38
N PRO A 127 4.92 -17.43 6.59
CA PRO A 127 3.64 -17.01 7.18
C PRO A 127 3.65 -15.51 7.48
N LEU A 128 2.48 -14.87 7.43
CA LEU A 128 2.38 -13.42 7.62
C LEU A 128 2.78 -12.98 9.03
N ALA A 129 2.68 -13.89 10.01
CA ALA A 129 3.18 -13.67 11.37
C ALA A 129 4.66 -13.24 11.40
N ASP A 130 5.47 -13.74 10.47
CA ASP A 130 6.89 -13.41 10.41
C ASP A 130 7.09 -11.96 9.96
N LEU A 131 6.29 -11.46 9.02
CA LEU A 131 6.31 -10.05 8.62
C LEU A 131 5.98 -9.16 9.82
N PHE A 132 4.90 -9.46 10.54
CA PHE A 132 4.49 -8.67 11.70
C PHE A 132 5.53 -8.70 12.82
N THR A 133 6.12 -9.87 13.09
CA THR A 133 7.22 -10.01 14.05
C THR A 133 8.43 -9.17 13.65
N GLN A 134 8.78 -9.13 12.35
CA GLN A 134 9.88 -8.30 11.86
C GLN A 134 9.59 -6.82 11.98
N VAL A 135 8.36 -6.37 11.69
CA VAL A 135 7.94 -4.97 11.89
C VAL A 135 8.00 -4.60 13.37
N GLU A 136 7.55 -5.48 14.28
CA GLU A 136 7.59 -5.23 15.72
C GLU A 136 9.04 -5.18 16.26
N ALA A 137 9.93 -6.04 15.75
CA ALA A 137 11.33 -6.07 16.15
C ALA A 137 12.15 -4.92 15.55
N THR A 138 11.84 -4.55 14.30
CA THR A 138 12.59 -3.57 13.51
C THR A 138 11.61 -2.62 12.82
N PRO A 139 10.93 -1.74 13.58
CA PRO A 139 9.87 -0.92 13.02
C PRO A 139 10.42 0.03 11.94
N PRO A 140 9.66 0.26 10.86
CA PRO A 140 9.95 1.32 9.90
C PRO A 140 9.28 2.64 10.33
N ALA A 141 9.49 3.69 9.55
CA ALA A 141 8.89 5.01 9.80
C ALA A 141 7.36 5.00 9.66
N VAL A 142 6.79 4.09 8.86
CA VAL A 142 5.36 4.02 8.51
C VAL A 142 4.70 2.76 9.07
N ASN A 143 3.38 2.78 9.22
CA ASN A 143 2.62 1.57 9.55
C ASN A 143 2.59 0.59 8.36
N VAL A 144 2.52 -0.70 8.64
CA VAL A 144 2.52 -1.77 7.64
C VAL A 144 1.34 -2.70 7.87
N ALA A 145 0.43 -2.76 6.91
CA ALA A 145 -0.62 -3.77 6.80
C ALA A 145 -0.30 -4.71 5.63
N SER A 146 -0.90 -5.90 5.59
CA SER A 146 -0.67 -6.83 4.49
C SER A 146 -1.85 -7.74 4.20
N TYR A 147 -1.99 -8.09 2.92
CA TYR A 147 -2.80 -9.21 2.44
C TYR A 147 -1.96 -10.49 2.37
N THR A 148 -2.66 -11.62 2.26
CA THR A 148 -2.07 -12.92 1.92
C THR A 148 -2.19 -13.14 0.41
N GLY A 149 -1.06 -13.42 -0.24
CA GLY A 149 -0.98 -13.51 -1.69
C GLY A 149 -1.34 -14.90 -2.23
N HIS A 150 -2.29 -14.95 -3.16
CA HIS A 150 -2.71 -16.18 -3.85
C HIS A 150 -1.58 -16.93 -4.57
N ALA A 151 -0.70 -16.23 -5.27
CA ALA A 151 0.45 -16.87 -5.93
C ALA A 151 1.45 -17.46 -4.92
N THR A 152 1.60 -16.84 -3.74
CA THR A 152 2.35 -17.44 -2.62
C THR A 152 1.69 -18.73 -2.15
N LEU A 153 0.37 -18.73 -1.94
CA LEU A 153 -0.39 -19.93 -1.54
C LEU A 153 -0.28 -21.06 -2.58
N ARG A 154 -0.44 -20.75 -3.87
CA ARG A 154 -0.30 -21.74 -4.96
C ARG A 154 1.09 -22.36 -4.97
N ARG A 155 2.16 -21.56 -4.87
CA ARG A 155 3.53 -22.08 -4.81
C ARG A 155 3.75 -23.03 -3.63
N MET A 156 3.15 -22.74 -2.48
CA MET A 156 3.25 -23.61 -1.31
C MET A 156 2.47 -24.91 -1.46
N ALA A 157 1.30 -24.89 -2.10
CA ALA A 157 0.45 -26.07 -2.25
C ALA A 157 0.83 -26.95 -3.46
N MET A 158 1.23 -26.32 -4.58
CA MET A 158 1.44 -26.96 -5.89
C MET A 158 2.93 -27.18 -6.22
N GLY A 159 3.84 -26.52 -5.50
CA GLY A 159 5.27 -26.48 -5.85
C GLY A 159 5.52 -25.64 -7.10
N ASP A 160 6.39 -26.11 -7.98
CA ASP A 160 6.82 -25.37 -9.18
C ASP A 160 5.85 -25.51 -10.37
N ASP A 161 4.94 -26.48 -10.34
CA ASP A 161 3.97 -26.74 -11.40
C ASP A 161 2.74 -25.83 -11.29
N LEU A 162 2.95 -24.54 -11.59
CA LEU A 162 1.96 -23.47 -11.48
C LEU A 162 1.19 -23.22 -12.80
N GLN A 163 1.56 -23.89 -13.89
CA GLN A 163 0.98 -23.68 -15.23
C GLN A 163 -0.20 -24.61 -15.53
N ARG A 164 -1.01 -24.89 -14.50
CA ARG A 164 -2.21 -25.72 -14.58
C ARG A 164 -3.23 -25.27 -13.55
N GLU A 165 -4.43 -25.81 -13.62
CA GLU A 165 -5.42 -25.68 -12.56
C GLU A 165 -4.94 -26.40 -11.29
N ALA A 166 -5.28 -25.85 -10.11
CA ALA A 166 -5.06 -26.55 -8.86
C ALA A 166 -6.07 -27.70 -8.71
N THR A 167 -5.62 -28.82 -8.16
CA THR A 167 -6.51 -29.90 -7.73
C THR A 167 -7.30 -29.48 -6.49
N THR A 168 -8.44 -30.13 -6.21
CA THR A 168 -9.23 -29.85 -5.01
C THR A 168 -8.39 -29.93 -3.72
N LEU A 169 -7.47 -30.91 -3.61
CA LEU A 169 -6.61 -31.05 -2.43
C LEU A 169 -5.61 -29.89 -2.29
N GLU A 170 -5.12 -29.35 -3.41
CA GLU A 170 -4.24 -28.17 -3.40
C GLU A 170 -5.04 -26.93 -3.02
N VAL A 171 -6.27 -26.76 -3.50
CA VAL A 171 -7.17 -25.67 -3.07
C VAL A 171 -7.48 -25.76 -1.57
N ASP A 172 -7.78 -26.96 -1.06
CA ASP A 172 -7.98 -27.19 0.38
C ASP A 172 -6.72 -26.85 1.18
N SER A 173 -5.54 -27.19 0.67
CA SER A 173 -4.26 -26.85 1.29
C SER A 173 -4.04 -25.33 1.33
N MET A 174 -4.33 -24.63 0.22
CA MET A 174 -4.28 -23.17 0.17
C MET A 174 -5.26 -22.51 1.16
N ALA A 175 -6.47 -23.07 1.31
CA ALA A 175 -7.47 -22.59 2.26
C ALA A 175 -7.00 -22.73 3.72
N VAL A 176 -6.27 -23.81 4.06
CA VAL A 176 -5.64 -23.98 5.38
C VAL A 176 -4.58 -22.91 5.62
N LEU A 177 -3.68 -22.70 4.66
CA LEU A 177 -2.61 -21.70 4.76
C LEU A 177 -3.20 -20.28 4.88
N LEU A 178 -4.23 -19.96 4.10
CA LEU A 178 -4.93 -18.68 4.19
C LEU A 178 -5.59 -18.49 5.55
N ARG A 179 -6.27 -19.50 6.12
CA ARG A 179 -6.82 -19.43 7.48
C ARG A 179 -5.78 -19.06 8.52
N MET A 180 -4.60 -19.68 8.43
CA MET A 180 -3.50 -19.38 9.35
C MET A 180 -3.12 -17.91 9.30
N ASP A 181 -2.95 -17.33 8.10
CA ASP A 181 -2.64 -15.90 7.98
C ASP A 181 -3.82 -14.98 8.38
N MET A 182 -5.07 -15.35 8.10
CA MET A 182 -6.25 -14.61 8.53
C MET A 182 -6.35 -14.54 10.07
N GLU A 183 -5.96 -15.61 10.77
CA GLU A 183 -5.84 -15.67 12.23
C GLU A 183 -4.70 -14.80 12.77
N GLN A 184 -3.63 -14.63 11.99
CA GLN A 184 -2.52 -13.73 12.34
C GLN A 184 -2.81 -12.26 12.04
N GLY A 185 -3.94 -11.95 11.42
CA GLY A 185 -4.37 -10.58 11.16
C GLY A 185 -4.16 -10.10 9.72
N SER A 186 -4.04 -11.01 8.76
CA SER A 186 -4.12 -10.67 7.33
C SER A 186 -5.41 -9.90 7.02
N PHE A 187 -5.31 -8.93 6.13
CA PHE A 187 -6.43 -8.09 5.70
C PHE A 187 -7.35 -8.84 4.73
N GLY A 188 -6.89 -9.95 4.16
CA GLY A 188 -7.66 -10.77 3.25
C GLY A 188 -6.79 -11.46 2.21
N LEU A 189 -7.38 -11.70 1.04
CA LEU A 189 -6.74 -12.34 -0.09
C LEU A 189 -6.37 -11.30 -1.16
N SER A 190 -5.14 -11.34 -1.67
CA SER A 190 -4.77 -10.65 -2.91
C SER A 190 -4.52 -11.65 -4.03
N THR A 191 -4.86 -11.29 -5.26
CA THR A 191 -4.53 -12.08 -6.46
C THR A 191 -3.82 -11.24 -7.50
N GLY A 192 -2.98 -11.91 -8.28
CA GLY A 192 -2.41 -11.39 -9.51
C GLY A 192 -2.68 -12.37 -10.63
N LEU A 193 -3.89 -12.29 -11.17
CA LEU A 193 -4.44 -13.28 -12.10
C LEU A 193 -3.87 -13.15 -13.51
N GLU A 194 -3.21 -12.03 -13.83
CA GLU A 194 -2.47 -11.87 -15.08
C GLU A 194 -1.10 -12.56 -15.05
N TYR A 195 -0.50 -12.76 -13.86
CA TYR A 195 0.81 -13.36 -13.73
C TYR A 195 0.76 -14.87 -13.88
N ALA A 196 1.84 -15.46 -14.43
CA ALA A 196 1.94 -16.90 -14.67
C ALA A 196 1.55 -17.79 -13.48
N ALA A 197 1.81 -17.35 -12.24
CA ALA A 197 1.43 -18.10 -11.04
C ALA A 197 -0.09 -18.11 -10.78
N GLY A 198 -0.81 -17.05 -11.14
CA GLY A 198 -2.27 -16.92 -11.00
C GLY A 198 -3.04 -17.22 -12.29
N PHE A 199 -2.42 -17.10 -13.47
CA PHE A 199 -3.10 -17.11 -14.77
C PHE A 199 -3.96 -18.34 -15.04
N ASN A 200 -3.49 -19.52 -14.62
CA ASN A 200 -4.20 -20.79 -14.81
C ASN A 200 -5.12 -21.16 -13.62
N SER A 201 -5.34 -20.29 -12.64
CA SER A 201 -6.34 -20.57 -11.59
C SER A 201 -7.74 -20.39 -12.14
N THR A 202 -8.66 -21.24 -11.69
CA THR A 202 -10.08 -21.11 -12.02
C THR A 202 -10.74 -20.06 -11.14
N THR A 203 -11.85 -19.48 -11.60
CA THR A 203 -12.64 -18.57 -10.76
C THR A 203 -13.18 -19.27 -9.51
N ASP A 204 -13.53 -20.56 -9.60
CA ASP A 204 -13.98 -21.37 -8.45
C ASP A 204 -12.90 -21.57 -7.38
N GLU A 205 -11.63 -21.74 -7.80
CA GLU A 205 -10.48 -21.75 -6.88
C GLU A 205 -10.43 -20.43 -6.11
N VAL A 206 -10.52 -19.29 -6.81
CA VAL A 206 -10.46 -17.97 -6.19
C VAL A 206 -11.66 -17.71 -5.28
N ILE A 207 -12.89 -18.06 -5.70
CA ILE A 207 -14.10 -17.97 -4.86
C ILE A 207 -13.93 -18.79 -3.58
N SER A 208 -13.36 -20.00 -3.68
CA SER A 208 -13.16 -20.87 -2.52
C SER A 208 -12.23 -20.22 -1.48
N LEU A 209 -11.14 -19.58 -1.92
CA LEU A 209 -10.23 -18.85 -1.04
C LEU A 209 -10.82 -17.52 -0.56
N ALA A 210 -11.56 -16.81 -1.40
CA ALA A 210 -12.24 -15.56 -1.03
C ALA A 210 -13.29 -15.81 0.07
N ARG A 211 -14.01 -16.94 0.04
CA ARG A 211 -14.93 -17.36 1.12
C ARG A 211 -14.19 -17.57 2.45
N VAL A 212 -12.96 -18.10 2.42
CA VAL A 212 -12.12 -18.18 3.62
C VAL A 212 -11.79 -16.79 4.16
N ALA A 213 -11.46 -15.82 3.31
CA ALA A 213 -11.25 -14.44 3.76
C ALA A 213 -12.54 -13.82 4.34
N ALA A 214 -13.70 -14.10 3.73
CA ALA A 214 -15.01 -13.63 4.17
C ALA A 214 -15.39 -14.14 5.58
N ASP A 215 -15.05 -15.39 5.92
CA ASP A 215 -15.27 -15.96 7.27
C ASP A 215 -14.61 -15.12 8.38
N TYR A 216 -13.64 -14.28 8.00
CA TYR A 216 -12.87 -13.41 8.87
C TYR A 216 -13.13 -11.93 8.54
N ASP A 217 -14.25 -11.51 7.96
CA ASP A 217 -14.49 -10.08 7.64
C ASP A 217 -13.34 -9.43 6.85
N GLY A 218 -12.66 -10.26 6.03
CA GLY A 218 -11.54 -9.86 5.19
C GLY A 218 -12.02 -9.23 3.89
N ARG A 219 -11.06 -8.81 3.07
CA ARG A 219 -11.28 -8.24 1.75
C ARG A 219 -10.66 -9.10 0.67
N TYR A 220 -11.10 -8.90 -0.56
CA TYR A 220 -10.45 -9.45 -1.73
C TYR A 220 -9.96 -8.32 -2.64
N ILE A 221 -8.69 -8.33 -3.00
CA ILE A 221 -8.13 -7.35 -3.94
C ILE A 221 -7.49 -8.09 -5.10
N SER A 222 -7.57 -7.54 -6.31
CA SER A 222 -7.01 -8.21 -7.48
C SER A 222 -6.36 -7.24 -8.45
N HIS A 223 -5.13 -7.56 -8.82
CA HIS A 223 -4.67 -7.37 -10.19
C HIS A 223 -5.43 -8.38 -11.03
N ILE A 224 -6.46 -7.89 -11.73
CA ILE A 224 -7.44 -8.71 -12.46
C ILE A 224 -6.79 -9.49 -13.61
N ARG A 225 -7.48 -10.50 -14.13
CA ARG A 225 -6.87 -11.46 -15.08
C ARG A 225 -6.39 -10.84 -16.39
N SER A 226 -7.00 -9.75 -16.81
CA SER A 226 -6.59 -8.98 -17.97
C SER A 226 -6.99 -7.53 -17.77
N GLU A 227 -6.03 -6.64 -17.98
CA GLU A 227 -6.26 -5.19 -18.04
C GLU A 227 -6.45 -4.72 -19.50
N ASP A 228 -6.45 -5.67 -20.45
CA ASP A 228 -6.35 -5.47 -21.88
C ASP A 228 -7.37 -6.31 -22.69
N ARG A 229 -6.97 -7.44 -23.28
CA ARG A 229 -7.69 -8.20 -24.30
C ARG A 229 -9.04 -8.73 -23.83
N THR A 230 -9.10 -9.24 -22.60
CA THR A 230 -10.31 -9.80 -21.98
C THR A 230 -10.74 -8.98 -20.76
N PHE A 231 -10.45 -7.67 -20.80
CA PHE A 231 -10.74 -6.72 -19.72
C PHE A 231 -12.16 -6.84 -19.15
N TRP A 232 -13.18 -6.85 -20.02
CA TRP A 232 -14.58 -6.90 -19.58
C TRP A 232 -14.92 -8.20 -18.85
N ASP A 233 -14.38 -9.33 -19.32
CA ASP A 233 -14.56 -10.63 -18.66
C ASP A 233 -13.84 -10.66 -17.31
N ALA A 234 -12.66 -10.03 -17.21
CA ALA A 234 -11.91 -9.90 -15.96
C ALA A 234 -12.62 -9.01 -14.94
N ILE A 235 -13.32 -7.95 -15.38
CA ILE A 235 -14.20 -7.15 -14.53
C ILE A 235 -15.42 -7.99 -14.09
N ASP A 236 -16.03 -8.76 -14.99
CA ASP A 236 -17.12 -9.67 -14.59
C ASP A 236 -16.66 -10.74 -13.61
N GLU A 237 -15.44 -11.24 -13.73
CA GLU A 237 -14.84 -12.23 -12.83
C GLU A 237 -14.73 -11.69 -11.39
N ILE A 238 -14.13 -10.52 -11.17
CA ILE A 238 -14.00 -9.95 -9.82
C ILE A 238 -15.36 -9.63 -9.19
N LEU A 239 -16.33 -9.17 -9.99
CA LEU A 239 -17.69 -8.90 -9.52
C LEU A 239 -18.41 -10.20 -9.13
N LEU A 240 -18.22 -11.27 -9.90
CA LEU A 240 -18.73 -12.59 -9.56
C LEU A 240 -18.11 -13.11 -8.27
N ILE A 241 -16.79 -12.99 -8.10
CA ILE A 241 -16.10 -13.40 -6.87
C ILE A 241 -16.67 -12.65 -5.66
N GLY A 242 -16.83 -11.33 -5.75
CA GLY A 242 -17.42 -10.53 -4.66
C GLY A 242 -18.83 -10.97 -4.30
N SER A 243 -19.67 -11.23 -5.31
CA SER A 243 -21.04 -11.71 -5.12
C SER A 243 -21.11 -13.12 -4.50
N GLU A 244 -20.29 -14.05 -4.98
CA GLU A 244 -20.33 -15.48 -4.58
C GLU A 244 -19.65 -15.75 -3.24
N ALA A 245 -18.63 -14.96 -2.90
CA ALA A 245 -17.93 -15.07 -1.63
C ALA A 245 -18.48 -14.14 -0.55
N GLY A 246 -19.24 -13.10 -0.90
CA GLY A 246 -19.95 -12.24 0.05
C GLY A 246 -19.02 -11.33 0.86
N LEU A 247 -17.99 -10.77 0.21
CA LEU A 247 -17.02 -9.85 0.83
C LEU A 247 -16.72 -8.66 -0.10
N PRO A 248 -16.19 -7.54 0.44
CA PRO A 248 -15.78 -6.40 -0.37
C PRO A 248 -14.65 -6.76 -1.32
N VAL A 249 -14.71 -6.23 -2.55
CA VAL A 249 -13.71 -6.47 -3.60
C VAL A 249 -13.09 -5.17 -4.09
N GLN A 250 -11.78 -5.15 -4.33
CA GLN A 250 -11.08 -4.00 -4.93
C GLN A 250 -10.41 -4.38 -6.24
N VAL A 251 -10.71 -3.62 -7.29
CA VAL A 251 -9.91 -3.64 -8.53
C VAL A 251 -8.62 -2.86 -8.23
N SER A 252 -7.52 -3.59 -8.06
CA SER A 252 -6.21 -2.98 -7.83
C SER A 252 -5.79 -2.18 -9.06
N HIS A 253 -5.15 -1.03 -8.83
CA HIS A 253 -4.54 -0.17 -9.86
C HIS A 253 -5.34 -0.07 -11.16
N MET A 254 -6.65 0.12 -11.02
CA MET A 254 -7.64 0.04 -12.08
C MET A 254 -7.25 0.89 -13.30
N LYS A 255 -7.22 0.25 -14.46
CA LYS A 255 -6.85 0.89 -15.73
C LYS A 255 -7.46 0.18 -16.93
N LEU A 256 -7.43 0.86 -18.08
CA LEU A 256 -7.76 0.31 -19.39
C LEU A 256 -6.45 0.28 -20.20
N ALA A 257 -5.71 -0.82 -20.13
CA ALA A 257 -4.32 -0.93 -20.59
C ALA A 257 -4.16 -1.24 -22.09
N MET A 258 -5.22 -1.01 -22.89
CA MET A 258 -5.23 -1.28 -24.32
C MET A 258 -5.76 -0.07 -25.07
N THR A 259 -5.10 0.34 -26.16
CA THR A 259 -5.46 1.50 -26.98
C THR A 259 -6.91 1.47 -27.46
N SER A 260 -7.42 0.29 -27.83
CA SER A 260 -8.81 0.08 -28.24
C SER A 260 -9.84 0.20 -27.10
N LEU A 261 -9.39 0.22 -25.84
CA LEU A 261 -10.23 0.45 -24.66
C LEU A 261 -10.24 1.93 -24.22
N TRP A 262 -9.29 2.74 -24.67
CA TRP A 262 -9.20 4.15 -24.26
C TRP A 262 -10.48 4.93 -24.56
N GLY A 263 -10.86 5.80 -23.62
CA GLY A 263 -12.10 6.57 -23.67
C GLY A 263 -13.34 5.78 -23.24
N ARG A 264 -13.21 4.52 -22.79
CA ARG A 264 -14.33 3.70 -22.30
C ARG A 264 -14.43 3.66 -20.77
N SER A 265 -13.72 4.53 -20.04
CA SER A 265 -13.85 4.61 -18.57
C SER A 265 -15.30 4.81 -18.12
N ASP A 266 -16.10 5.62 -18.81
CA ASP A 266 -17.52 5.81 -18.44
C ASP A 266 -18.34 4.51 -18.49
N GLU A 267 -18.05 3.61 -19.44
CA GLU A 267 -18.70 2.30 -19.54
C GLU A 267 -18.28 1.39 -18.37
N LEU A 268 -16.99 1.41 -18.01
CA LEU A 268 -16.49 0.71 -16.83
C LEU A 268 -17.19 1.20 -15.57
N LEU A 269 -17.24 2.52 -15.35
CA LEU A 269 -17.87 3.09 -14.15
C LEU A 269 -19.36 2.74 -14.06
N GLN A 270 -20.09 2.79 -15.18
CA GLN A 270 -21.49 2.36 -15.24
C GLN A 270 -21.66 0.87 -14.87
N LYS A 271 -20.75 0.00 -15.32
CA LYS A 271 -20.76 -1.42 -14.99
C LYS A 271 -20.51 -1.65 -13.49
N LEU A 272 -19.55 -0.95 -12.90
CA LEU A 272 -19.23 -1.03 -11.48
C LEU A 272 -20.38 -0.49 -10.62
N ASP A 273 -20.97 0.66 -10.98
CA ASP A 273 -22.14 1.22 -10.30
C ASP A 273 -23.35 0.28 -10.37
N ALA A 274 -23.57 -0.36 -11.52
CA ALA A 274 -24.63 -1.35 -11.66
C ALA A 274 -24.41 -2.58 -10.76
N ALA A 275 -23.17 -2.99 -10.52
CA ALA A 275 -22.84 -4.06 -9.60
C ALA A 275 -23.08 -3.65 -8.14
N ARG A 276 -22.64 -2.44 -7.76
CA ARG A 276 -22.91 -1.85 -6.43
C ARG A 276 -24.40 -1.73 -6.16
N ALA A 277 -25.20 -1.30 -7.14
CA ALA A 277 -26.66 -1.22 -7.03
C ALA A 277 -27.33 -2.59 -6.78
N ARG A 278 -26.65 -3.70 -7.12
CA ARG A 278 -27.11 -5.08 -6.82
C ARG A 278 -26.52 -5.65 -5.53
N GLY A 279 -25.73 -4.89 -4.78
CA GLY A 279 -25.17 -5.27 -3.49
C GLY A 279 -23.73 -5.80 -3.53
N VAL A 280 -23.03 -5.73 -4.67
CA VAL A 280 -21.60 -6.07 -4.72
C VAL A 280 -20.79 -4.87 -4.23
N GLU A 281 -20.11 -5.00 -3.09
CA GLU A 281 -19.23 -3.95 -2.54
C GLU A 281 -17.91 -3.88 -3.31
N VAL A 282 -17.95 -3.39 -4.55
CA VAL A 282 -16.75 -3.18 -5.39
C VAL A 282 -16.17 -1.77 -5.21
N THR A 283 -14.85 -1.71 -5.08
CA THR A 283 -14.04 -0.49 -4.98
C THR A 283 -12.85 -0.56 -5.95
N ALA A 284 -12.05 0.50 -6.04
CA ALA A 284 -10.82 0.50 -6.82
C ALA A 284 -9.76 1.42 -6.21
N ASP A 285 -8.50 1.17 -6.56
CA ASP A 285 -7.41 2.14 -6.36
C ASP A 285 -6.76 2.50 -7.71
N VAL A 286 -6.19 3.70 -7.80
CA VAL A 286 -5.53 4.21 -9.01
C VAL A 286 -4.27 4.99 -8.63
N TYR A 287 -3.19 4.81 -9.40
CA TYR A 287 -2.01 5.68 -9.39
C TYR A 287 -2.05 6.71 -10.54
N PRO A 288 -1.48 7.91 -10.38
CA PRO A 288 -1.70 9.03 -11.30
C PRO A 288 -0.68 9.08 -12.46
N TYR A 289 -0.44 7.96 -13.14
CA TYR A 289 0.54 7.87 -14.23
C TYR A 289 -0.04 7.12 -15.42
N THR A 290 0.31 7.54 -16.64
CA THR A 290 -0.06 6.85 -17.88
C THR A 290 0.81 5.63 -18.21
N TYR A 291 1.67 5.25 -17.27
CA TYR A 291 2.63 4.17 -17.39
C TYR A 291 2.42 3.17 -16.26
N TRP A 292 2.61 1.88 -16.57
CA TRP A 292 2.73 0.82 -15.58
C TRP A 292 4.16 0.28 -15.55
N GLN A 293 4.52 -0.47 -14.52
CA GLN A 293 5.79 -1.20 -14.42
C GLN A 293 5.52 -2.67 -14.11
N SER A 294 6.12 -3.58 -14.87
CA SER A 294 6.06 -5.03 -14.59
C SER A 294 7.17 -5.80 -15.32
N THR A 295 7.18 -7.12 -15.22
CA THR A 295 8.03 -8.00 -16.05
C THR A 295 7.63 -7.91 -17.51
N MET A 296 8.54 -8.15 -18.45
CA MET A 296 8.25 -8.26 -19.88
C MET A 296 7.10 -9.23 -20.17
N ARG A 297 7.00 -10.35 -19.43
CA ARG A 297 6.00 -11.39 -19.73
C ARG A 297 4.55 -10.89 -19.73
N VAL A 298 4.21 -9.80 -19.03
CA VAL A 298 2.83 -9.30 -18.98
C VAL A 298 2.32 -8.73 -20.31
N LEU A 299 3.19 -8.41 -21.28
CA LEU A 299 2.70 -8.02 -22.62
C LEU A 299 2.01 -9.17 -23.36
N VAL A 300 2.31 -10.42 -22.99
CA VAL A 300 1.67 -11.62 -23.54
C VAL A 300 1.45 -12.60 -22.37
N PRO A 301 0.42 -12.35 -21.52
CA PRO A 301 0.24 -13.06 -20.25
C PRO A 301 0.08 -14.58 -20.36
N ASP A 302 -0.51 -15.06 -21.45
CA ASP A 302 -0.70 -16.49 -21.73
C ASP A 302 0.61 -17.23 -22.07
N GLY A 303 1.72 -16.49 -22.25
CA GLY A 303 3.02 -17.03 -22.58
C GLY A 303 3.18 -17.48 -24.04
N ASN A 304 2.19 -17.23 -24.91
CA ASN A 304 2.24 -17.59 -26.32
C ASN A 304 3.05 -16.55 -27.13
N PHE A 305 4.36 -16.48 -26.90
CA PHE A 305 5.28 -15.50 -27.50
C PHE A 305 5.58 -15.75 -28.99
N THR A 306 4.55 -15.84 -29.83
CA THR A 306 4.72 -15.83 -31.28
C THR A 306 4.97 -14.41 -31.78
N ARG A 307 5.53 -14.30 -32.99
CA ARG A 307 5.73 -13.00 -33.66
C ARG A 307 4.41 -12.24 -33.83
N GLU A 308 3.30 -12.93 -34.08
CA GLU A 308 1.97 -12.31 -34.24
C GLU A 308 1.44 -11.75 -32.92
N GLU A 309 1.53 -12.53 -31.84
CA GLU A 309 1.09 -12.13 -30.51
C GLU A 309 1.88 -10.95 -29.96
N VAL A 310 3.20 -10.98 -30.10
CA VAL A 310 4.06 -9.85 -29.72
C VAL A 310 3.77 -8.64 -30.61
N ALA A 311 3.59 -8.82 -31.92
CA ALA A 311 3.23 -7.71 -32.82
C ALA A 311 1.88 -7.08 -32.47
N PHE A 312 0.93 -7.85 -31.93
CA PHE A 312 -0.32 -7.33 -31.41
C PHE A 312 -0.09 -6.52 -30.12
N ALA A 313 0.62 -7.10 -29.14
CA ALA A 313 0.90 -6.43 -27.88
C ALA A 313 1.65 -5.10 -28.09
N LEU A 314 2.63 -5.07 -28.99
CA LEU A 314 3.40 -3.88 -29.33
C LEU A 314 2.60 -2.82 -30.12
N ARG A 315 1.37 -3.11 -30.55
CA ARG A 315 0.48 -2.11 -31.17
C ARG A 315 -0.62 -1.66 -30.22
N GLU A 316 -1.19 -2.59 -29.47
CA GLU A 316 -2.41 -2.36 -28.70
C GLU A 316 -2.16 -2.11 -27.22
N VAL A 317 -1.14 -2.74 -26.62
CA VAL A 317 -0.87 -2.63 -25.17
C VAL A 317 0.16 -1.55 -24.90
N ALA A 318 1.31 -1.61 -25.58
CA ALA A 318 2.33 -0.57 -25.46
C ALA A 318 3.17 -0.48 -26.74
N LEU A 319 3.28 0.73 -27.30
CA LEU A 319 4.11 0.98 -28.48
C LEU A 319 5.61 0.84 -28.13
N PRO A 320 6.49 0.44 -29.07
CA PRO A 320 7.92 0.26 -28.80
C PRO A 320 8.64 1.51 -28.27
N ASP A 321 8.20 2.71 -28.65
CA ASP A 321 8.73 3.99 -28.15
C ASP A 321 8.25 4.32 -26.72
N GLY A 322 7.21 3.62 -26.25
CA GLY A 322 6.62 3.75 -24.93
C GLY A 322 7.00 2.64 -23.95
N ILE A 323 7.84 1.68 -24.35
CA ILE A 323 8.36 0.60 -23.49
C ILE A 323 9.81 0.93 -23.13
N ILE A 324 10.07 1.21 -21.85
CA ILE A 324 11.39 1.55 -21.31
C ILE A 324 11.88 0.40 -20.43
N PHE A 325 13.13 -0.01 -20.57
CA PHE A 325 13.72 -1.04 -19.71
C PHE A 325 14.18 -0.43 -18.38
N GLY A 326 13.43 -0.71 -17.30
CA GLY A 326 13.75 -0.21 -15.95
C GLY A 326 14.80 -1.04 -15.22
N ARG A 327 14.86 -2.35 -15.52
CA ARG A 327 15.90 -3.28 -15.06
C ARG A 327 16.12 -4.31 -16.18
N PHE A 328 17.36 -4.67 -16.46
CA PHE A 328 17.66 -5.77 -17.39
C PHE A 328 19.08 -6.28 -17.14
N THR A 329 19.23 -7.27 -16.24
CA THR A 329 20.57 -7.79 -15.89
C THR A 329 21.30 -8.51 -17.02
N PRO A 330 20.65 -9.16 -18.02
CA PRO A 330 21.36 -9.77 -19.14
C PRO A 330 22.15 -8.78 -19.99
N GLU A 331 21.67 -7.55 -20.13
CA GLU A 331 22.37 -6.46 -20.84
C GLU A 331 22.11 -5.12 -20.14
N PRO A 332 22.89 -4.78 -19.10
CA PRO A 332 22.66 -3.59 -18.28
C PRO A 332 22.73 -2.27 -19.06
N SER A 333 23.37 -2.24 -20.23
CA SER A 333 23.43 -1.03 -21.07
C SER A 333 22.08 -0.66 -21.70
N TYR A 334 21.09 -1.55 -21.67
CA TYR A 334 19.73 -1.29 -22.16
C TYR A 334 18.85 -0.58 -21.13
N VAL A 335 19.26 -0.50 -19.86
CA VAL A 335 18.48 0.20 -18.84
C VAL A 335 18.34 1.69 -19.17
N GLY A 336 17.11 2.18 -19.14
CA GLY A 336 16.73 3.54 -19.52
C GLY A 336 16.47 3.75 -21.02
N LEU A 337 16.76 2.77 -21.87
CA LEU A 337 16.43 2.82 -23.29
C LEU A 337 15.03 2.29 -23.56
N THR A 338 14.41 2.81 -24.61
CA THR A 338 13.17 2.27 -25.16
C THR A 338 13.41 1.01 -25.99
N LEU A 339 12.40 0.16 -26.13
CA LEU A 339 12.44 -0.98 -27.05
C LEU A 339 12.75 -0.54 -28.49
N GLU A 340 12.23 0.61 -28.92
CA GLU A 340 12.53 1.18 -30.24
C GLU A 340 14.01 1.55 -30.40
N GLU A 341 14.62 2.18 -29.40
CA GLU A 341 16.04 2.53 -29.42
C GLU A 341 16.93 1.29 -29.44
N ILE A 342 16.59 0.27 -28.67
CA ILE A 342 17.32 -1.01 -28.65
C ILE A 342 17.19 -1.70 -30.02
N ALA A 343 15.98 -1.75 -30.60
CA ALA A 343 15.76 -2.34 -31.91
C ALA A 343 16.56 -1.61 -33.01
N ARG A 344 16.57 -0.27 -32.96
CA ARG A 344 17.38 0.57 -33.86
C ARG A 344 18.87 0.30 -33.71
N ALA A 345 19.38 0.19 -32.48
CA ALA A 345 20.79 -0.11 -32.21
C ALA A 345 21.19 -1.51 -32.70
N ARG A 346 20.27 -2.48 -32.67
CA ARG A 346 20.47 -3.86 -33.15
C ARG A 346 20.28 -4.01 -34.66
N GLY A 347 19.69 -3.03 -35.33
CA GLY A 347 19.33 -3.13 -36.76
C GLY A 347 18.19 -4.13 -37.02
N GLU A 348 17.31 -4.31 -36.03
CA GLU A 348 16.18 -5.25 -36.03
C GLU A 348 14.85 -4.48 -35.96
N ASP A 349 13.74 -5.16 -36.26
CA ASP A 349 12.41 -4.65 -35.91
C ASP A 349 12.07 -4.93 -34.44
N ALA A 350 11.18 -4.12 -33.86
CA ALA A 350 10.84 -4.19 -32.44
C ALA A 350 10.31 -5.57 -31.99
N VAL A 351 9.60 -6.31 -32.85
CA VAL A 351 9.07 -7.64 -32.50
C VAL A 351 10.22 -8.64 -32.40
N THR A 352 11.13 -8.64 -33.37
CA THR A 352 12.35 -9.47 -33.34
C THR A 352 13.18 -9.17 -32.10
N THR A 353 13.43 -7.89 -31.83
CA THR A 353 14.19 -7.47 -30.65
C THR A 353 13.50 -7.90 -29.36
N TYR A 354 12.20 -7.69 -29.23
CA TYR A 354 11.47 -8.08 -28.02
C TYR A 354 11.56 -9.58 -27.72
N LEU A 355 11.38 -10.42 -28.73
CA LEU A 355 11.51 -11.88 -28.60
C LEU A 355 12.94 -12.28 -28.22
N ALA A 356 13.96 -11.63 -28.78
CA ALA A 356 15.35 -11.89 -28.42
C ALA A 356 15.65 -11.49 -26.96
N LEU A 357 15.11 -10.38 -26.48
CA LEU A 357 15.27 -9.94 -25.09
C LEU A 357 14.53 -10.88 -24.11
N LEU A 358 13.36 -11.40 -24.50
CA LEU A 358 12.67 -12.44 -23.73
C LEU A 358 13.52 -13.72 -23.64
N ASP A 359 14.13 -14.16 -24.73
CA ASP A 359 15.01 -15.33 -24.74
C ASP A 359 16.26 -15.13 -23.85
N MET A 360 16.83 -13.92 -23.83
CA MET A 360 17.93 -13.59 -22.91
C MET A 360 17.51 -13.66 -21.44
N ALA A 361 16.24 -13.37 -21.12
CA ALA A 361 15.73 -13.33 -19.76
C ALA A 361 15.13 -14.67 -19.28
N TYR A 362 14.58 -15.47 -20.20
CA TYR A 362 13.77 -16.65 -19.88
C TYR A 362 14.06 -17.88 -20.74
N GLY A 363 14.96 -17.76 -21.71
CA GLY A 363 15.37 -18.86 -22.57
C GLY A 363 16.16 -19.92 -21.83
N PRO A 364 16.48 -21.04 -22.49
CA PRO A 364 17.17 -22.17 -21.86
C PRO A 364 18.58 -21.83 -21.36
N ASP A 365 19.20 -20.78 -21.93
CA ASP A 365 20.54 -20.29 -21.57
C ASP A 365 20.48 -19.04 -20.67
N ALA A 366 19.30 -18.66 -20.17
CA ALA A 366 19.15 -17.49 -19.31
C ALA A 366 19.85 -17.70 -17.95
N PRO A 367 20.55 -16.68 -17.41
CA PRO A 367 21.15 -16.78 -16.08
C PRO A 367 20.11 -17.02 -14.97
N ASP A 368 20.50 -17.76 -13.93
CA ASP A 368 19.61 -18.03 -12.77
C ASP A 368 19.25 -16.77 -11.98
N ASP A 369 20.04 -15.70 -12.09
CA ASP A 369 19.88 -14.44 -11.34
C ASP A 369 19.31 -13.29 -12.17
N VAL A 370 18.63 -13.59 -13.29
CA VAL A 370 17.97 -12.59 -14.12
C VAL A 370 17.02 -11.73 -13.30
N ARG A 371 17.18 -10.41 -13.46
CA ARG A 371 16.23 -9.41 -12.98
C ARG A 371 15.90 -8.47 -14.11
N GLU A 372 14.63 -8.45 -14.47
CA GLU A 372 14.13 -7.56 -15.50
C GLU A 372 12.83 -6.88 -15.05
N SER A 373 12.61 -5.70 -15.59
CA SER A 373 11.31 -5.03 -15.56
C SER A 373 11.24 -4.01 -16.69
N ILE A 374 10.08 -3.87 -17.30
CA ILE A 374 9.74 -2.80 -18.22
C ILE A 374 8.79 -1.81 -17.57
N ILE A 375 8.85 -0.57 -18.05
CA ILE A 375 7.85 0.48 -17.84
C ILE A 375 7.16 0.69 -19.17
N ALA A 376 5.83 0.64 -19.23
CA ALA A 376 5.11 0.74 -20.49
C ALA A 376 3.96 1.75 -20.43
N ARG A 377 3.89 2.63 -21.44
CA ARG A 377 2.78 3.57 -21.63
C ARG A 377 1.60 2.87 -22.30
N SER A 378 0.45 2.85 -21.62
CA SER A 378 -0.75 2.13 -22.07
C SER A 378 -2.06 2.76 -21.62
N MET A 379 -2.02 3.97 -21.07
CA MET A 379 -3.18 4.67 -20.52
C MET A 379 -3.22 6.13 -21.00
N THR A 380 -4.39 6.77 -20.88
CA THR A 380 -4.57 8.20 -21.15
C THR A 380 -4.77 8.97 -19.85
N GLU A 381 -4.39 10.24 -19.86
CA GLU A 381 -4.62 11.13 -18.72
C GLU A 381 -6.12 11.40 -18.49
N GLU A 382 -6.90 11.44 -19.59
CA GLU A 382 -8.35 11.62 -19.57
C GLU A 382 -9.05 10.45 -18.87
N ASP A 383 -8.70 9.21 -19.21
CA ASP A 383 -9.27 8.04 -18.57
C ASP A 383 -8.91 8.01 -17.08
N ILE A 384 -7.65 8.27 -16.71
CA ILE A 384 -7.22 8.35 -15.31
C ILE A 384 -8.03 9.38 -14.52
N ALA A 385 -8.24 10.57 -15.10
CA ALA A 385 -9.06 11.60 -14.47
C ALA A 385 -10.51 11.13 -14.26
N LEU A 386 -11.09 10.42 -15.22
CA LEU A 386 -12.43 9.83 -15.07
C LEU A 386 -12.47 8.76 -13.98
N LEU A 387 -11.46 7.88 -13.91
CA LEU A 387 -11.40 6.85 -12.87
C LEU A 387 -11.35 7.48 -11.46
N TYR A 388 -10.60 8.57 -11.27
CA TYR A 388 -10.60 9.29 -9.98
C TYR A 388 -11.94 9.93 -9.63
N ARG A 389 -12.81 10.23 -10.61
CA ARG A 389 -14.14 10.79 -10.34
C ARG A 389 -15.12 9.77 -9.79
N TRP A 390 -14.87 8.48 -9.96
CA TRP A 390 -15.74 7.45 -9.42
C TRP A 390 -15.71 7.49 -7.90
N GLY A 391 -16.88 7.54 -7.24
CA GLY A 391 -17.04 7.68 -5.78
C GLY A 391 -16.27 6.68 -4.92
N HIS A 392 -15.85 5.57 -5.52
CA HIS A 392 -15.24 4.41 -4.85
C HIS A 392 -13.81 4.14 -5.33
N THR A 393 -13.14 5.16 -5.85
CA THR A 393 -11.71 5.13 -6.18
C THR A 393 -10.88 5.83 -5.12
N ASN A 394 -10.00 5.08 -4.46
CA ASN A 394 -8.96 5.66 -3.59
C ASN A 394 -7.61 5.76 -4.33
N VAL A 395 -6.61 6.36 -3.68
CA VAL A 395 -5.28 6.53 -4.28
C VAL A 395 -4.36 5.37 -3.89
N SER A 396 -3.49 4.99 -4.82
CA SER A 396 -2.36 4.10 -4.58
C SER A 396 -1.07 4.62 -5.22
N SER A 397 0.07 4.08 -4.80
CA SER A 397 1.35 4.31 -5.47
C SER A 397 1.72 3.21 -6.46
N ASP A 398 1.42 1.95 -6.14
CA ASP A 398 1.99 0.76 -6.81
C ASP A 398 3.54 0.83 -6.89
N GLY A 399 4.14 1.58 -5.96
CA GLY A 399 5.54 1.97 -5.99
C GLY A 399 6.46 1.06 -5.19
N GLU A 400 7.74 1.13 -5.52
CA GLU A 400 8.84 0.51 -4.75
C GLU A 400 9.67 1.59 -4.05
N LEU A 401 10.30 1.25 -2.93
CA LEU A 401 11.24 2.15 -2.23
C LEU A 401 12.44 2.57 -3.08
N ALA A 402 12.85 1.71 -4.01
CA ALA A 402 13.98 1.94 -4.92
C ALA A 402 13.68 1.31 -6.29
N GLY A 403 12.60 1.79 -6.91
CA GLY A 403 12.15 1.37 -8.25
C GLY A 403 12.59 2.31 -9.37
N PRO A 404 12.51 1.86 -10.63
CA PRO A 404 12.74 2.70 -11.81
C PRO A 404 11.52 3.56 -12.17
N HIS A 405 10.31 3.22 -11.73
CA HIS A 405 9.12 4.04 -11.98
C HIS A 405 8.98 5.18 -10.94
N PRO A 406 8.69 6.42 -11.35
CA PRO A 406 8.54 7.57 -10.44
C PRO A 406 7.39 7.47 -9.42
N ARG A 407 6.51 6.46 -9.54
CA ARG A 407 5.28 6.36 -8.74
C ARG A 407 5.57 6.07 -7.26
N GLY A 408 6.72 5.48 -6.95
CA GLY A 408 7.19 5.31 -5.58
C GLY A 408 7.55 6.60 -4.85
N TYR A 409 7.76 7.71 -5.57
CA TYR A 409 8.19 8.99 -4.99
C TYR A 409 7.29 10.18 -5.33
N GLY A 410 6.38 10.05 -6.32
CA GLY A 410 5.45 11.12 -6.70
C GLY A 410 3.94 10.89 -6.57
N SER A 411 3.41 9.66 -6.43
CA SER A 411 1.95 9.41 -6.58
C SER A 411 1.01 10.33 -5.80
N PHE A 412 1.12 10.41 -4.47
CA PHE A 412 0.16 11.18 -3.66
C PHE A 412 0.22 12.69 -3.95
N THR A 413 1.43 13.24 -4.04
CA THR A 413 1.64 14.67 -4.35
C THR A 413 1.32 15.00 -5.79
N ARG A 414 1.47 14.03 -6.71
CA ARG A 414 1.02 14.14 -8.11
C ARG A 414 -0.50 14.22 -8.20
N VAL A 415 -1.26 13.46 -7.41
CA VAL A 415 -2.73 13.63 -7.36
C VAL A 415 -3.09 15.04 -6.88
N LEU A 416 -2.46 15.54 -5.81
CA LEU A 416 -2.71 16.89 -5.31
C LEU A 416 -2.34 17.99 -6.33
N ARG A 417 -1.29 17.79 -7.13
CA ARG A 417 -0.97 18.71 -8.22
C ARG A 417 -1.94 18.56 -9.39
N THR A 418 -2.04 17.37 -9.96
CA THR A 418 -2.71 17.14 -11.25
C THR A 418 -4.22 17.15 -11.09
N GLN A 419 -4.79 16.36 -10.18
CA GLN A 419 -6.23 16.17 -10.05
C GLN A 419 -6.92 17.30 -9.28
N VAL A 420 -6.20 17.98 -8.38
CA VAL A 420 -6.76 19.13 -7.63
C VAL A 420 -6.40 20.46 -8.27
N ARG A 421 -5.10 20.79 -8.40
CA ARG A 421 -4.66 22.12 -8.85
C ARG A 421 -4.73 22.35 -10.36
N GLU A 422 -4.29 21.39 -11.16
CA GLU A 422 -4.16 21.59 -12.62
C GLU A 422 -5.45 21.28 -13.38
N ARG A 423 -6.11 20.17 -13.05
CA ARG A 423 -7.32 19.70 -13.74
C ARG A 423 -8.62 20.06 -13.02
N ALA A 424 -8.55 20.30 -11.70
CA ALA A 424 -9.72 20.49 -10.84
C ALA A 424 -10.77 19.36 -10.98
N THR A 425 -10.29 18.13 -11.20
CA THR A 425 -11.10 16.91 -11.22
C THR A 425 -11.69 16.61 -9.84
N LEU A 426 -10.91 16.90 -8.79
CA LEU A 426 -11.28 16.72 -7.39
C LEU A 426 -11.13 18.05 -6.63
N SER A 427 -11.96 18.29 -5.62
CA SER A 427 -11.63 19.29 -4.60
C SER A 427 -10.46 18.80 -3.74
N LEU A 428 -9.85 19.70 -2.97
CA LEU A 428 -8.77 19.35 -2.06
C LEU A 428 -9.27 18.40 -0.96
N GLU A 429 -10.45 18.67 -0.40
CA GLU A 429 -11.09 17.85 0.62
C GLU A 429 -11.42 16.45 0.10
N GLU A 430 -11.89 16.34 -1.14
CA GLU A 430 -12.19 15.06 -1.78
C GLU A 430 -10.90 14.26 -2.01
N ALA A 431 -9.85 14.89 -2.55
CA ALA A 431 -8.57 14.22 -2.74
C ALA A 431 -7.97 13.71 -1.43
N VAL A 432 -8.03 14.50 -0.35
CA VAL A 432 -7.61 14.04 0.98
C VAL A 432 -8.48 12.88 1.45
N TYR A 433 -9.81 12.94 1.32
CA TYR A 433 -10.70 11.82 1.65
C TYR A 433 -10.33 10.52 0.90
N ARG A 434 -10.04 10.62 -0.41
CA ARG A 434 -9.59 9.48 -1.24
C ARG A 434 -8.26 8.89 -0.81
N MET A 435 -7.39 9.67 -0.17
CA MET A 435 -6.10 9.22 0.35
C MET A 435 -6.15 8.78 1.81
N THR A 436 -7.27 9.01 2.51
CA THR A 436 -7.39 8.85 3.97
C THR A 436 -8.63 8.07 4.36
N GLY A 437 -9.76 8.72 4.65
CA GLY A 437 -10.98 8.07 5.14
C GLY A 437 -11.51 6.99 4.22
N LEU A 438 -11.56 7.23 2.90
CA LEU A 438 -12.02 6.23 1.94
C LEU A 438 -11.04 5.05 1.86
N ALA A 439 -9.74 5.34 1.84
CA ALA A 439 -8.70 4.32 1.85
C ALA A 439 -8.75 3.46 3.13
N ALA A 440 -9.01 4.08 4.29
CA ALA A 440 -9.20 3.39 5.56
C ALA A 440 -10.45 2.49 5.53
N GLU A 441 -11.56 2.99 5.02
CA GLU A 441 -12.81 2.22 4.83
C GLU A 441 -12.59 1.00 3.94
N HIS A 442 -12.02 1.21 2.75
CA HIS A 442 -11.72 0.15 1.78
C HIS A 442 -10.81 -0.92 2.35
N MET A 443 -9.86 -0.56 3.21
CA MET A 443 -8.93 -1.52 3.85
C MET A 443 -9.43 -2.07 5.20
N GLY A 444 -10.52 -1.54 5.76
CA GLY A 444 -11.01 -1.94 7.09
C GLY A 444 -10.17 -1.44 8.26
N LEU A 445 -9.50 -0.31 8.09
CA LEU A 445 -8.68 0.34 9.11
C LEU A 445 -9.58 1.16 10.05
N VAL A 446 -9.55 0.83 11.35
CA VAL A 446 -10.31 1.53 12.38
C VAL A 446 -9.44 2.61 13.04
N ASP A 447 -10.06 3.75 13.39
CA ASP A 447 -9.41 4.89 14.06
C ASP A 447 -8.19 5.48 13.31
N ARG A 448 -8.04 5.22 12.01
CA ARG A 448 -7.03 5.82 11.12
C ARG A 448 -7.73 6.46 9.91
N GLY A 449 -7.00 7.31 9.19
CA GLY A 449 -7.53 8.03 8.03
C GLY A 449 -8.50 9.16 8.38
N VAL A 450 -8.62 9.54 9.66
CA VAL A 450 -9.49 10.63 10.11
C VAL A 450 -8.85 11.46 11.22
N ILE A 451 -9.11 12.77 11.25
CA ILE A 451 -8.79 13.65 12.39
C ILE A 451 -10.03 13.74 13.29
N ARG A 452 -10.01 12.98 14.38
CA ARG A 452 -11.08 12.93 15.38
C ARG A 452 -10.49 12.57 16.73
N GLU A 453 -11.09 13.07 17.82
CA GLU A 453 -10.74 12.61 19.16
C GLU A 453 -10.77 11.08 19.27
N GLY A 454 -9.73 10.51 19.87
CA GLY A 454 -9.53 9.07 20.00
C GLY A 454 -8.85 8.41 18.79
N ALA A 455 -8.79 9.05 17.62
CA ALA A 455 -8.10 8.48 16.46
C ALA A 455 -6.56 8.45 16.66
N TRP A 456 -5.88 7.58 15.91
CA TRP A 456 -4.42 7.55 15.83
C TRP A 456 -3.89 8.85 15.23
N ALA A 457 -2.79 9.35 15.80
CA ALA A 457 -2.13 10.56 15.32
C ALA A 457 -1.19 10.27 14.12
N ASP A 458 -1.76 9.72 13.06
CA ASP A 458 -1.13 9.69 11.74
C ASP A 458 -1.55 10.96 11.01
N LEU A 459 -0.62 11.89 10.78
CA LEU A 459 -0.91 13.23 10.29
C LEU A 459 0.08 13.66 9.21
N VAL A 460 -0.39 14.46 8.26
CA VAL A 460 0.43 15.17 7.28
C VAL A 460 0.11 16.66 7.32
N LEU A 461 1.16 17.48 7.40
CA LEU A 461 1.09 18.93 7.24
C LEU A 461 1.66 19.28 5.87
N PHE A 462 0.88 19.89 4.99
CA PHE A 462 1.32 20.23 3.64
C PHE A 462 0.77 21.56 3.15
N ASP A 463 1.50 22.16 2.21
CA ASP A 463 1.12 23.38 1.54
C ASP A 463 0.34 23.03 0.26
N PRO A 464 -0.99 23.27 0.21
CA PRO A 464 -1.79 22.83 -0.92
C PRO A 464 -1.49 23.60 -2.21
N GLU A 465 -0.89 24.78 -2.13
CA GLU A 465 -0.57 25.61 -3.30
C GLU A 465 0.73 25.15 -3.99
N THR A 466 1.63 24.54 -3.24
CA THR A 466 3.00 24.21 -3.71
C THR A 466 3.32 22.71 -3.72
N VAL A 467 2.47 21.87 -3.14
CA VAL A 467 2.69 20.41 -3.12
C VAL A 467 2.79 19.82 -4.53
N THR A 468 3.88 19.08 -4.79
CA THR A 468 4.16 18.50 -6.11
C THR A 468 5.11 17.31 -6.05
N ASP A 469 4.94 16.39 -6.99
CA ASP A 469 5.92 15.40 -7.39
C ASP A 469 7.07 16.03 -8.19
N HIS A 470 8.27 15.44 -8.06
CA HIS A 470 9.45 15.76 -8.88
C HIS A 470 10.05 14.52 -9.57
N ALA A 471 9.65 13.32 -9.13
CA ALA A 471 10.13 12.09 -9.70
C ALA A 471 9.60 11.92 -11.13
N ASP A 472 10.51 11.63 -12.06
CA ASP A 472 10.23 11.28 -13.46
C ASP A 472 11.07 10.05 -13.86
N PHE A 473 11.11 9.69 -15.16
CA PHE A 473 11.86 8.51 -15.60
C PHE A 473 13.38 8.70 -15.58
N GLU A 474 13.87 9.94 -15.66
CA GLU A 474 15.31 10.24 -15.59
C GLU A 474 15.79 10.22 -14.13
N SER A 475 14.94 10.68 -13.22
CA SER A 475 15.21 10.81 -11.79
C SER A 475 14.05 10.27 -10.93
N PRO A 476 13.80 8.95 -10.93
CA PRO A 476 12.58 8.35 -10.35
C PRO A 476 12.52 8.35 -8.82
N GLN A 477 13.60 8.73 -8.16
CA GLN A 477 13.74 8.67 -6.70
C GLN A 477 13.91 10.07 -6.06
N VAL A 478 13.46 11.11 -6.76
CA VAL A 478 13.46 12.48 -6.24
C VAL A 478 12.24 12.68 -5.34
N ALA A 479 12.50 13.08 -4.09
CA ALA A 479 11.47 13.36 -3.11
C ALA A 479 10.54 14.50 -3.55
N SER A 480 9.27 14.37 -3.19
CA SER A 480 8.28 15.43 -3.39
C SER A 480 8.57 16.68 -2.56
N THR A 481 7.99 17.82 -2.94
CA THR A 481 8.04 19.06 -2.15
C THR A 481 6.64 19.53 -1.76
N GLY A 482 6.56 20.45 -0.80
CA GLY A 482 5.31 21.01 -0.26
C GLY A 482 4.72 20.21 0.91
N ILE A 483 5.15 18.96 1.12
CA ILE A 483 4.97 18.25 2.40
C ILE A 483 5.89 18.89 3.44
N ARG A 484 5.31 19.53 4.46
CA ARG A 484 6.04 20.22 5.53
C ARG A 484 6.45 19.29 6.67
N GLY A 485 5.57 18.37 7.04
CA GLY A 485 5.87 17.36 8.05
C GLY A 485 4.92 16.17 7.99
N VAL A 486 5.38 15.04 8.49
CA VAL A 486 4.58 13.80 8.63
C VAL A 486 4.79 13.23 10.01
N TRP A 487 3.69 12.82 10.65
CA TRP A 487 3.66 12.16 11.95
C TRP A 487 3.02 10.80 11.79
N VAL A 488 3.66 9.77 12.36
CA VAL A 488 3.14 8.40 12.42
C VAL A 488 3.01 8.03 13.88
N ASN A 489 1.81 7.63 14.29
CA ASN A 489 1.48 7.36 15.69
C ASN A 489 1.96 8.47 16.65
N GLY A 490 1.81 9.73 16.23
CA GLY A 490 2.16 10.94 16.99
C GLY A 490 3.63 11.34 16.98
N VAL A 491 4.50 10.56 16.36
CA VAL A 491 5.94 10.84 16.26
C VAL A 491 6.25 11.40 14.87
N GLN A 492 6.95 12.53 14.82
CA GLN A 492 7.37 13.13 13.55
C GLN A 492 8.41 12.23 12.87
N VAL A 493 8.17 11.90 11.59
CA VAL A 493 9.04 11.04 10.76
C VAL A 493 9.53 11.73 9.49
N TRP A 494 8.92 12.86 9.13
CA TRP A 494 9.37 13.74 8.06
C TRP A 494 9.28 15.21 8.49
N ASP A 495 10.29 15.97 8.11
CA ASP A 495 10.37 17.42 8.24
C ASP A 495 11.10 17.94 7.00
N ARG A 496 10.52 18.92 6.31
CA ARG A 496 11.15 19.48 5.11
C ARG A 496 12.38 20.34 5.43
N ASP A 497 12.44 20.92 6.62
CA ASP A 497 13.41 21.95 7.02
C ASP A 497 14.49 21.37 7.95
N ALA A 498 14.29 20.16 8.45
CA ALA A 498 15.21 19.52 9.40
C ALA A 498 15.42 18.03 9.13
N VAL A 499 16.57 17.52 9.54
CA VAL A 499 16.78 16.07 9.65
C VAL A 499 16.00 15.57 10.85
N VAL A 500 15.02 14.70 10.60
CA VAL A 500 14.27 14.06 11.67
C VAL A 500 15.16 13.02 12.35
N PRO A 501 15.27 13.02 13.70
CA PRO A 501 15.96 11.95 14.43
C PRO A 501 15.43 10.57 14.01
N SER A 502 16.28 9.55 14.03
CA SER A 502 15.88 8.17 13.68
C SER A 502 14.86 7.60 14.67
N ALA A 503 13.60 7.97 14.47
CA ALA A 503 12.44 7.44 15.16
C ALA A 503 11.62 6.64 14.15
N TYR A 504 11.30 5.41 14.52
CA TYR A 504 10.56 4.47 13.66
C TYR A 504 9.31 4.03 14.41
N PRO A 505 8.26 4.86 14.43
CA PRO A 505 7.04 4.62 15.21
C PRO A 505 6.06 3.68 14.49
N GLY A 506 6.38 3.22 13.29
CA GLY A 506 5.54 2.36 12.47
C GLY A 506 5.18 1.07 13.18
N ARG A 507 3.95 0.60 12.95
CA ARG A 507 3.40 -0.61 13.56
C ARG A 507 2.95 -1.61 12.51
N ALA A 508 3.00 -2.89 12.86
CA ALA A 508 2.24 -3.92 12.18
C ALA A 508 0.75 -3.68 12.47
N LEU A 509 -0.04 -3.46 11.42
CA LEU A 509 -1.48 -3.33 11.53
C LEU A 509 -2.10 -4.69 11.23
N ARG A 510 -2.99 -5.14 12.11
CA ARG A 510 -3.68 -6.43 11.99
C ARG A 510 -5.15 -6.15 11.74
N ARG A 511 -5.81 -6.98 10.92
CA ARG A 511 -7.23 -6.85 10.66
C ARG A 511 -8.03 -6.76 11.96
N GLY A 512 -8.89 -5.74 12.07
CA GLY A 512 -9.72 -5.50 13.25
C GLY A 512 -9.03 -4.84 14.45
N GLY A 513 -7.77 -4.37 14.32
CA GLY A 513 -7.01 -3.72 15.40
C GLY A 513 -6.10 -2.58 14.97
#